data_AF-A0A8H7Q222-F1
#
_entry.id   AF-A0A8H7Q222-F1
#
_cell.length_a   1.000
_cell.length_b   1.000
_cell.length_c   1.000
_cell.angle_alpha   90.00
_cell.angle_beta   90.00
_cell.angle_gamma   90.00
#
_symmetry.space_group_name_H-M   'P 1'
#
loop_
_entity.id
_entity.type
_entity.pdbx_description
1 polymer ?
#
loop_
_entity_poly.entity_id
_entity_poly.type
_entity_poly.pdbx_seq_one_letter_code
_entity_poly.pdbx_strand_id
1 'polypeptide(L)'
;MQNAWEKNDGWSAESKTEVPTFNDGSTLAPLTDSKFKMDANSVNGTVSQMEYPKSVFTTEVEELPEKPVSKPSFPRMCLRVWQVIASVGTFAFQAGASPVAKMDFPYEPALLYFVYGATSLSLFWGSFLLYVYMTRRYGKGGKVKRAVLCIVDLMVTIFVGIGVFFEISKYPCQPGTQNGLCDMFNTGTAFGVSLFMALVAATFWDIFGALGGIRN
;
A
#
# COMPACT_ATOMS: atom_id res chain seq x y z
N MET A 1 -10.14 -48.85 -23.74
CA MET A 1 -11.30 -48.17 -23.12
C MET A 1 -11.37 -46.78 -23.72
N GLN A 2 -12.48 -46.48 -24.39
CA GLN A 2 -12.66 -45.38 -25.34
C GLN A 2 -12.81 -44.02 -24.64
N ASN A 3 -12.36 -42.98 -25.36
CA ASN A 3 -12.30 -41.59 -24.95
C ASN A 3 -13.69 -40.97 -24.81
N ALA A 4 -13.96 -40.34 -23.67
CA ALA A 4 -15.15 -39.52 -23.42
C ALA A 4 -14.70 -38.06 -23.20
N TRP A 5 -14.46 -37.35 -24.29
CA TRP A 5 -14.36 -35.89 -24.31
C TRP A 5 -15.40 -35.40 -25.31
N GLU A 6 -16.66 -35.45 -24.88
CA GLU A 6 -17.79 -34.92 -25.64
C GLU A 6 -18.20 -33.56 -25.06
N LYS A 7 -18.36 -32.63 -26.00
CA LYS A 7 -18.70 -31.21 -25.88
C LYS A 7 -19.85 -30.96 -24.90
N ASN A 8 -19.73 -29.85 -24.16
CA ASN A 8 -20.90 -29.06 -23.84
C ASN A 8 -20.59 -27.58 -24.06
N ASP A 9 -21.16 -27.11 -25.16
CA ASP A 9 -21.18 -25.75 -25.65
C ASP A 9 -22.41 -25.08 -25.00
N GLY A 10 -22.21 -24.01 -24.22
CA GLY A 10 -23.36 -23.41 -23.52
C GLY A 10 -23.04 -22.19 -22.66
N TRP A 11 -22.18 -21.29 -23.14
CA TRP A 11 -22.00 -19.99 -22.50
C TRP A 11 -23.04 -19.01 -23.07
N SER A 12 -24.19 -18.89 -22.39
CA SER A 12 -25.09 -17.75 -22.59
C SER A 12 -24.68 -16.64 -21.63
N ALA A 13 -23.93 -15.67 -22.13
CA ALA A 13 -23.66 -14.42 -21.43
C ALA A 13 -24.89 -13.51 -21.53
N GLU A 14 -25.75 -13.54 -20.51
CA GLU A 14 -26.80 -12.53 -20.35
C GLU A 14 -26.23 -11.38 -19.51
N SER A 15 -25.58 -10.42 -20.17
CA SER A 15 -25.13 -9.18 -19.53
C SER A 15 -26.34 -8.27 -19.31
N LYS A 16 -26.95 -8.34 -18.11
CA LYS A 16 -27.86 -7.29 -17.65
C LYS A 16 -27.01 -6.08 -17.26
N THR A 17 -26.93 -5.12 -18.18
CA THR A 17 -26.46 -3.76 -17.92
C THR A 17 -27.50 -3.06 -17.06
N GLU A 18 -27.39 -3.17 -15.74
CA GLU A 18 -28.08 -2.26 -14.84
C GLU A 18 -27.35 -0.91 -14.86
N VAL A 19 -27.97 0.06 -15.52
CA VAL A 19 -27.58 1.46 -15.47
C VAL A 19 -27.86 1.97 -14.06
N PRO A 20 -26.87 2.48 -13.31
CA PRO A 20 -27.14 3.15 -12.05
C PRO A 20 -27.87 4.47 -12.34
N THR A 21 -29.17 4.50 -12.08
CA THR A 21 -29.92 5.76 -11.92
C THR A 21 -29.49 6.41 -10.62
N PHE A 22 -28.56 7.36 -10.73
CA PHE A 22 -28.12 8.22 -9.65
C PHE A 22 -29.11 9.40 -9.53
N ASN A 23 -30.03 9.28 -8.56
CA ASN A 23 -30.99 10.32 -8.20
C ASN A 23 -30.35 11.28 -7.20
N ASP A 24 -29.54 12.22 -7.68
CA ASP A 24 -29.03 13.32 -6.87
C ASP A 24 -30.04 14.48 -6.89
N GLY A 25 -30.99 14.41 -5.97
CA GLY A 25 -31.89 15.50 -5.60
C GLY A 25 -31.22 16.51 -4.66
N SER A 26 -30.03 17.01 -5.01
CA SER A 26 -29.36 18.09 -4.29
C SER A 26 -29.33 19.35 -5.16
N THR A 27 -30.38 20.14 -4.97
CA THR A 27 -30.55 21.50 -5.48
C THR A 27 -29.35 22.37 -5.14
N LEU A 28 -28.41 22.52 -6.09
CA LEU A 28 -27.37 23.54 -6.04
C LEU A 28 -27.98 24.89 -6.38
N ALA A 29 -27.89 25.82 -5.43
CA ALA A 29 -28.25 27.21 -5.63
C ALA A 29 -27.35 27.86 -6.70
N PRO A 30 -27.90 28.74 -7.56
CA PRO A 30 -27.13 29.44 -8.57
C PRO A 30 -26.24 30.51 -7.91
N LEU A 31 -24.93 30.31 -7.94
CA LEU A 31 -23.96 31.34 -7.57
C LEU A 31 -23.89 32.36 -8.72
N THR A 32 -24.55 33.48 -8.46
CA THR A 32 -24.72 34.62 -9.35
C THR A 32 -23.39 35.22 -9.78
N ASP A 33 -23.30 35.32 -11.10
CA ASP A 33 -22.29 35.96 -11.92
C ASP A 33 -22.09 37.43 -11.53
N SER A 34 -20.97 37.74 -10.88
CA SER A 34 -20.59 39.10 -10.53
C SER A 34 -19.61 39.63 -11.57
N LYS A 35 -20.17 40.33 -12.56
CA LYS A 35 -19.47 41.21 -13.52
C LYS A 35 -18.44 42.08 -12.80
N PHE A 36 -17.16 41.73 -12.89
CA PHE A 36 -16.09 42.65 -12.56
C PHE A 36 -15.68 43.40 -13.83
N LYS A 37 -16.17 44.64 -13.93
CA LYS A 37 -15.90 45.57 -15.02
C LYS A 37 -14.54 46.22 -14.74
N MET A 38 -13.52 45.89 -15.54
CA MET A 38 -12.24 46.61 -15.52
C MET A 38 -12.37 47.86 -16.38
N ASP A 39 -12.49 49.01 -15.75
CA ASP A 39 -12.32 50.30 -16.40
C ASP A 39 -10.83 50.67 -16.44
N ALA A 40 -10.28 50.76 -17.64
CA ALA A 40 -8.94 51.26 -17.91
C ALA A 40 -8.94 52.77 -17.75
N ASN A 41 -8.48 53.28 -16.60
CA ASN A 41 -8.20 54.70 -16.42
C ASN A 41 -6.70 54.94 -16.23
N SER A 42 -6.12 55.52 -17.28
CA SER A 42 -4.80 56.14 -17.34
C SER A 42 -4.67 57.21 -16.26
N VAL A 43 -3.86 56.95 -15.24
CA VAL A 43 -3.38 57.97 -14.30
C VAL A 43 -1.87 58.13 -14.52
N ASN A 44 -1.52 59.18 -15.25
CA ASN A 44 -0.16 59.73 -15.29
C ASN A 44 0.13 60.36 -13.92
N GLY A 45 0.58 59.53 -12.98
CA GLY A 45 1.17 59.97 -11.73
C GLY A 45 2.68 59.94 -11.85
N THR A 46 3.31 61.11 -11.85
CA THR A 46 4.75 61.28 -11.59
C THR A 46 5.06 60.69 -10.22
N VAL A 47 5.51 59.43 -10.20
CA VAL A 47 6.02 58.76 -9.01
C VAL A 47 7.36 59.42 -8.68
N SER A 48 7.34 60.31 -7.68
CA SER A 48 8.55 60.67 -6.94
C SER A 48 9.18 59.37 -6.47
N GLN A 49 10.37 59.06 -6.99
CA GLN A 49 11.19 57.96 -6.50
C GLN A 49 11.52 58.23 -5.04
N MET A 50 10.76 57.61 -4.14
CA MET A 50 11.17 57.47 -2.76
C MET A 50 12.32 56.47 -2.78
N GLU A 51 13.53 57.02 -2.74
CA GLU A 51 14.78 56.30 -2.59
C GLU A 51 14.73 55.58 -1.24
N TYR A 52 14.20 54.35 -1.27
CA TYR A 52 14.27 53.46 -0.11
C TYR A 52 15.75 53.20 0.16
N PRO A 53 16.24 53.44 1.39
CA PRO A 53 17.60 53.11 1.73
C PRO A 53 17.76 51.61 1.45
N LYS A 54 18.69 51.32 0.53
CA LYS A 54 19.16 49.99 0.18
C LYS A 54 19.87 49.44 1.42
N SER A 55 19.08 49.08 2.43
CA SER A 55 19.55 48.34 3.58
C SER A 55 19.96 47.00 3.02
N VAL A 56 21.27 46.87 2.86
CA VAL A 56 21.96 45.64 2.56
C VAL A 56 21.71 44.75 3.77
N PHE A 57 20.54 44.12 3.81
CA PHE A 57 20.24 43.01 4.68
C PHE A 57 20.99 41.84 4.06
N THR A 58 22.30 41.81 4.30
CA THR A 58 23.08 40.59 4.20
C THR A 58 22.46 39.68 5.25
N THR A 59 21.44 38.90 4.85
CA THR A 59 21.07 37.72 5.60
C THR A 59 22.32 36.86 5.56
N GLU A 60 23.15 36.99 6.58
CA GLU A 60 24.13 35.98 6.94
C GLU A 60 23.26 34.75 7.18
N VAL A 61 23.05 33.98 6.11
CA VAL A 61 22.50 32.63 6.20
C VAL A 61 23.59 31.89 6.93
N GLU A 62 23.53 31.95 8.27
CA GLU A 62 24.30 31.11 9.15
C GLU A 62 24.07 29.70 8.64
N GLU A 63 25.04 29.18 7.88
CA GLU A 63 25.00 27.85 7.28
C GLU A 63 25.00 26.87 8.44
N LEU A 64 23.79 26.59 8.93
CA LEU A 64 23.54 25.73 10.06
C LEU A 64 24.21 24.40 9.74
N PRO A 65 25.20 23.96 10.54
CA PRO A 65 26.15 22.93 10.16
C PRO A 65 25.42 21.73 9.59
N GLU A 66 25.68 21.43 8.31
CA GLU A 66 24.97 20.41 7.54
C GLU A 66 25.13 19.07 8.25
N LYS A 67 24.08 18.65 8.96
CA LYS A 67 24.12 17.43 9.78
C LYS A 67 24.46 16.26 8.86
N PRO A 68 25.52 15.47 9.15
CA PRO A 68 26.00 14.46 8.24
C PRO A 68 24.86 13.50 7.88
N VAL A 69 24.65 13.33 6.57
CA VAL A 69 23.57 12.50 6.02
C VAL A 69 23.80 11.05 6.46
N SER A 70 23.05 10.62 7.47
CA SER A 70 23.13 9.26 7.98
C SER A 70 22.71 8.24 6.91
N LYS A 71 23.55 7.22 6.73
CA LYS A 71 23.34 6.14 5.75
C LYS A 71 22.06 5.36 6.11
N PRO A 72 21.28 4.89 5.11
CA PRO A 72 20.10 4.09 5.37
C PRO A 72 20.45 2.78 6.08
N SER A 73 19.64 2.36 7.05
CA SER A 73 19.90 1.15 7.83
C SER A 73 19.65 -0.12 6.98
N PHE A 74 20.70 -0.91 6.78
CA PHE A 74 20.62 -2.18 6.05
C PHE A 74 19.60 -3.18 6.63
N PRO A 75 19.48 -3.36 7.97
CA PRO A 75 18.49 -4.29 8.54
C PRO A 75 17.04 -3.96 8.15
N ARG A 76 16.72 -2.67 8.00
CA ARG A 76 15.39 -2.21 7.58
C ARG A 76 15.09 -2.65 6.15
N MET A 77 16.09 -2.60 5.27
CA MET A 77 15.95 -3.07 3.89
C MET A 77 15.70 -4.58 3.85
N CYS A 78 16.46 -5.36 4.62
CA CYS A 78 16.28 -6.82 4.70
C CYS A 78 14.86 -7.20 5.15
N LEU A 79 14.31 -6.51 6.15
CA LEU A 79 12.93 -6.74 6.59
C LEU A 79 11.91 -6.48 5.46
N ARG A 80 12.08 -5.42 4.66
CA ARG A 80 11.18 -5.13 3.53
C ARG A 80 11.30 -6.18 2.43
N VAL A 81 12.51 -6.62 2.11
CA VAL A 81 12.72 -7.70 1.14
C VAL A 81 12.07 -8.99 1.62
N TRP A 82 12.21 -9.32 2.91
CA TRP A 82 11.56 -10.49 3.49
C TRP A 82 10.04 -10.39 3.45
N GLN A 83 9.44 -9.23 3.72
CA GLN A 83 7.99 -9.01 3.58
C GLN A 83 7.50 -9.28 2.15
N VAL A 84 8.25 -8.86 1.12
CA VAL A 84 7.91 -9.16 -0.29
C VAL A 84 7.99 -10.66 -0.56
N ILE A 85 9.06 -11.34 -0.13
CA ILE A 85 9.21 -12.78 -0.32
C ILE A 85 8.08 -13.55 0.40
N ALA A 86 7.78 -13.17 1.64
CA ALA A 86 6.76 -13.82 2.45
C ALA A 86 5.33 -13.58 1.91
N SER A 87 5.04 -12.39 1.39
CA SER A 87 3.75 -12.12 0.72
C SER A 87 3.59 -12.91 -0.58
N VAL A 88 4.63 -12.98 -1.43
CA VAL A 88 4.63 -13.84 -2.61
C VAL A 88 4.47 -15.31 -2.21
N GLY A 89 5.19 -15.78 -1.19
CA GLY A 89 5.09 -17.16 -0.69
C GLY A 89 3.67 -17.47 -0.24
N THR A 90 3.09 -16.64 0.62
CA THR A 90 1.71 -16.81 1.11
C THR A 90 0.72 -16.91 -0.05
N PHE A 91 0.78 -15.94 -0.97
CA PHE A 91 -0.12 -15.88 -2.13
C PHE A 91 0.07 -17.08 -3.07
N ALA A 92 1.31 -17.37 -3.47
CA ALA A 92 1.62 -18.40 -4.45
C ALA A 92 1.29 -19.81 -3.94
N PHE A 93 1.63 -20.13 -2.68
CA PHE A 93 1.33 -21.45 -2.11
C PHE A 93 -0.17 -21.65 -1.91
N GLN A 94 -0.89 -20.63 -1.43
CA GLN A 94 -2.34 -20.76 -1.25
C GLN A 94 -3.09 -20.82 -2.59
N ALA A 95 -2.74 -19.97 -3.57
CA ALA A 95 -3.36 -19.99 -4.89
C ALA A 95 -2.97 -21.25 -5.69
N GLY A 96 -1.76 -21.75 -5.50
CA GLY A 96 -1.24 -22.95 -6.15
C GLY A 96 -1.74 -24.27 -5.54
N ALA A 97 -2.31 -24.25 -4.33
CA ALA A 97 -2.72 -25.48 -3.64
C ALA A 97 -3.85 -26.23 -4.39
N SER A 98 -4.88 -25.52 -4.87
CA SER A 98 -5.99 -26.13 -5.63
C SER A 98 -5.55 -26.80 -6.94
N PRO A 99 -4.82 -26.12 -7.86
CA PRO A 99 -4.42 -26.74 -9.13
C PRO A 99 -3.45 -27.92 -8.95
N VAL A 100 -2.58 -27.88 -7.93
CA VAL A 100 -1.66 -28.99 -7.63
C VAL A 100 -2.42 -30.22 -7.10
N ALA A 101 -3.38 -30.01 -6.21
CA ALA A 101 -4.16 -31.11 -5.63
C ALA A 101 -5.25 -31.64 -6.57
N LYS A 102 -5.62 -30.89 -7.62
CA LYS A 102 -6.75 -31.17 -8.53
C LYS A 102 -8.08 -31.28 -7.77
N MET A 103 -8.24 -30.48 -6.73
CA MET A 103 -9.42 -30.45 -5.88
C MET A 103 -9.82 -29.00 -5.60
N ASP A 104 -11.12 -28.76 -5.47
CA ASP A 104 -11.62 -27.46 -5.04
C ASP A 104 -11.35 -27.24 -3.55
N PHE A 105 -11.14 -25.99 -3.17
CA PHE A 105 -10.88 -25.64 -1.77
C PHE A 105 -12.16 -25.85 -0.94
N PRO A 106 -12.13 -26.69 0.12
CA PRO A 106 -13.31 -26.98 0.93
C PRO A 106 -13.65 -25.86 1.93
N TYR A 107 -13.01 -24.70 1.82
CA TYR A 107 -13.11 -23.60 2.78
C TYR A 107 -13.99 -22.46 2.27
N GLU A 108 -14.40 -21.60 3.19
CA GLU A 108 -15.26 -20.47 2.88
C GLU A 108 -14.53 -19.48 1.95
N PRO A 109 -15.03 -19.26 0.72
CA PRO A 109 -14.29 -18.50 -0.29
C PRO A 109 -14.07 -17.05 0.14
N ALA A 110 -14.98 -16.48 0.95
CA ALA A 110 -14.88 -15.11 1.43
C ALA A 110 -13.60 -14.85 2.24
N LEU A 111 -13.24 -15.77 3.16
CA LEU A 111 -12.02 -15.62 3.97
C LEU A 111 -10.77 -15.78 3.12
N LEU A 112 -10.77 -16.72 2.18
CA LEU A 112 -9.66 -16.95 1.26
C LEU A 112 -9.41 -15.72 0.36
N TYR A 113 -10.46 -15.13 -0.22
CA TYR A 113 -10.35 -13.88 -0.99
C TYR A 113 -9.90 -12.69 -0.13
N PHE A 114 -10.32 -12.63 1.14
CA PHE A 114 -9.84 -11.61 2.07
C PHE A 114 -8.33 -11.72 2.29
N VAL A 115 -7.80 -12.93 2.52
CA VAL A 115 -6.35 -13.14 2.68
C VAL A 115 -5.60 -12.84 1.39
N TYR A 116 -6.14 -13.21 0.22
CA TYR A 116 -5.54 -12.85 -1.07
C TYR A 116 -5.47 -11.34 -1.27
N GLY A 117 -6.53 -10.61 -0.91
CA GLY A 117 -6.55 -9.15 -0.94
C GLY A 117 -5.51 -8.54 0.00
N ALA A 118 -5.48 -8.99 1.26
CA ALA A 118 -4.55 -8.48 2.27
C ALA A 118 -3.08 -8.76 1.92
N THR A 119 -2.77 -9.96 1.43
CA THR A 119 -1.41 -10.35 1.01
C THR A 119 -0.99 -9.62 -0.27
N SER A 120 -1.89 -9.43 -1.24
CA SER A 120 -1.63 -8.65 -2.45
C SER A 120 -1.38 -7.18 -2.12
N LEU A 121 -2.18 -6.59 -1.22
CA LEU A 121 -1.97 -5.23 -0.75
C LEU A 121 -0.60 -5.10 -0.06
N SER A 122 -0.23 -6.07 0.77
CA SER A 122 1.09 -6.13 1.40
C SER A 122 2.22 -6.24 0.38
N LEU A 123 2.05 -7.05 -0.67
CA LEU A 123 3.00 -7.22 -1.77
C LEU A 123 3.22 -5.90 -2.53
N PHE A 124 2.15 -5.23 -2.94
CA PHE A 124 2.25 -3.94 -3.64
C PHE A 124 2.88 -2.86 -2.76
N TRP A 125 2.46 -2.78 -1.50
CA TRP A 125 3.01 -1.83 -0.54
C TRP A 125 4.50 -2.08 -0.28
N GLY A 126 4.90 -3.32 0.00
CA GLY A 126 6.30 -3.70 0.20
C GLY A 126 7.16 -3.43 -1.04
N SER A 127 6.64 -3.72 -2.23
CA SER A 127 7.32 -3.44 -3.51
C SER A 127 7.49 -1.94 -3.75
N PHE A 128 6.48 -1.14 -3.44
CA PHE A 128 6.55 0.32 -3.51
C PHE A 128 7.65 0.87 -2.58
N LEU A 129 7.72 0.39 -1.34
CA LEU A 129 8.77 0.82 -0.40
C LEU A 129 10.17 0.39 -0.85
N LEU A 130 10.30 -0.80 -1.43
CA LEU A 130 11.55 -1.27 -2.01
C LEU A 130 11.96 -0.39 -3.20
N TYR A 131 11.01 -0.01 -4.05
CA TYR A 131 11.25 0.91 -5.16
C TYR A 131 11.69 2.30 -4.68
N VAL A 132 11.01 2.87 -3.67
CA VAL A 132 11.42 4.14 -3.03
C VAL A 132 12.83 4.03 -2.43
N TYR A 133 13.17 2.88 -1.84
CA TYR A 133 14.52 2.64 -1.33
C TYR A 133 15.57 2.64 -2.46
N MET A 134 15.31 1.92 -3.56
CA MET A 134 16.23 1.84 -4.70
C MET A 134 16.40 3.20 -5.38
N THR A 135 15.32 3.94 -5.60
CA THR A 135 15.39 5.30 -6.18
C THR A 135 16.15 6.28 -5.29
N ARG A 136 16.11 6.11 -3.96
CA ARG A 136 16.94 6.89 -3.04
C ARG A 136 18.41 6.44 -3.03
N ARG A 137 18.68 5.14 -3.22
CA ARG A 137 20.04 4.60 -3.25
C ARG A 137 20.79 5.01 -4.52
N TYR A 138 20.09 5.02 -5.65
CA TYR A 138 20.67 5.25 -6.98
C TYR A 138 20.31 6.62 -7.60
N GLY A 139 19.45 7.42 -6.96
CA GLY A 139 18.97 8.69 -7.51
C GLY A 139 18.70 9.75 -6.45
N LYS A 140 18.14 10.89 -6.89
CA LYS A 140 17.77 12.06 -6.05
C LYS A 140 16.36 11.93 -5.47
N GLY A 141 15.97 10.73 -5.04
CA GLY A 141 14.61 10.46 -4.54
C GLY A 141 14.27 11.27 -3.29
N GLY A 142 13.05 11.82 -3.25
CA GLY A 142 12.51 12.54 -2.09
C GLY A 142 12.30 11.65 -0.86
N LYS A 143 12.30 12.25 0.33
CA LYS A 143 12.08 11.53 1.59
C LYS A 143 10.59 11.41 1.88
N VAL A 144 10.08 10.17 1.92
CA VAL A 144 8.69 9.91 2.34
C VAL A 144 8.50 10.32 3.81
N LYS A 145 7.38 10.98 4.11
CA LYS A 145 7.02 11.38 5.48
C LYS A 145 6.86 10.14 6.34
N ARG A 146 7.56 10.10 7.47
CA ARG A 146 7.61 8.93 8.38
C ARG A 146 6.23 8.56 8.94
N ALA A 147 5.38 9.55 9.22
CA ALA A 147 4.04 9.32 9.75
C ALA A 147 3.16 8.52 8.78
N VAL A 148 3.22 8.84 7.48
CA VAL A 148 2.46 8.13 6.43
C VAL A 148 2.89 6.68 6.37
N LEU A 149 4.20 6.43 6.38
CA LEU A 149 4.75 5.08 6.38
C LEU A 149 4.27 4.25 7.58
N CYS A 150 4.30 4.86 8.78
CA CYS A 150 3.87 4.20 10.01
C CYS A 150 2.36 3.85 10.00
N ILE A 151 1.50 4.76 9.53
CA ILE A 151 0.05 4.53 9.50
C ILE A 151 -0.31 3.41 8.52
N VAL A 152 0.27 3.46 7.30
CA VAL A 152 -0.03 2.43 6.29
C VAL A 152 0.53 1.08 6.70
N ASP A 153 1.75 1.02 7.24
CA ASP A 153 2.30 -0.23 7.77
C ASP A 153 1.40 -0.80 8.87
N LEU A 154 0.92 0.02 9.81
CA LEU A 154 0.01 -0.43 10.87
C LEU A 154 -1.29 -1.00 10.30
N MET A 155 -1.90 -0.34 9.31
CA MET A 155 -3.10 -0.84 8.63
C MET A 155 -2.86 -2.20 7.97
N VAL A 156 -1.76 -2.33 7.22
CA VAL A 156 -1.38 -3.60 6.57
C VAL A 156 -1.11 -4.69 7.60
N THR A 157 -0.42 -4.37 8.70
CA THR A 157 -0.18 -5.30 9.82
C THR A 157 -1.49 -5.82 10.41
N ILE A 158 -2.48 -4.95 10.62
CA ILE A 158 -3.78 -5.34 11.16
C ILE A 158 -4.53 -6.25 10.18
N PHE A 159 -4.61 -5.88 8.89
CA PHE A 159 -5.32 -6.69 7.89
C PHE A 159 -4.70 -8.08 7.71
N VAL A 160 -3.38 -8.15 7.57
CA VAL A 160 -2.67 -9.44 7.46
C VAL A 160 -2.81 -10.24 8.75
N GLY A 161 -2.70 -9.60 9.92
CA GLY A 161 -2.85 -10.26 11.22
C GLY A 161 -4.23 -10.89 11.41
N ILE A 162 -5.31 -10.17 11.05
CA ILE A 162 -6.67 -10.69 11.08
C ILE A 162 -6.79 -11.91 10.15
N GLY A 163 -6.31 -11.79 8.91
CA GLY A 163 -6.39 -12.86 7.92
C GLY A 163 -5.69 -14.14 8.39
N VAL A 164 -4.43 -14.02 8.81
CA VAL A 164 -3.63 -15.15 9.30
C VAL A 164 -4.25 -15.78 10.56
N PHE A 165 -4.76 -14.96 11.48
CA PHE A 165 -5.40 -15.47 12.70
C PHE A 165 -6.65 -16.31 12.41
N PHE A 166 -7.51 -15.83 11.49
CA PHE A 166 -8.69 -16.56 11.08
C PHE A 166 -8.35 -17.83 10.29
N GLU A 167 -7.34 -17.81 9.42
CA GLU A 167 -6.88 -19.03 8.73
C GLU A 167 -6.47 -20.12 9.70
N ILE A 168 -5.63 -19.78 10.69
CA ILE A 168 -5.14 -20.75 11.69
C ILE A 168 -6.30 -21.28 12.54
N SER A 169 -7.25 -20.41 12.90
CA SER A 169 -8.35 -20.79 13.80
C SER A 169 -9.45 -21.60 13.11
N LYS A 170 -9.73 -21.31 11.84
CA LYS A 170 -10.85 -21.92 11.09
C LYS A 170 -10.44 -23.14 10.28
N TYR A 171 -9.20 -23.22 9.83
CA TYR A 171 -8.78 -24.25 8.87
C TYR A 171 -7.59 -25.07 9.38
N PRO A 172 -7.77 -25.88 10.44
CA PRO A 172 -6.75 -26.82 10.86
C PRO A 172 -6.58 -27.93 9.80
N CYS A 173 -5.44 -27.94 9.12
CA CYS A 173 -5.09 -28.97 8.14
C CYS A 173 -4.03 -29.91 8.72
N GLN A 174 -4.30 -31.21 8.75
CA GLN A 174 -3.29 -32.20 9.14
C GLN A 174 -2.30 -32.42 7.97
N PRO A 175 -0.98 -32.43 8.23
CA PRO A 175 0.01 -32.65 7.18
C PRO A 175 -0.15 -34.04 6.56
N GLY A 176 0.07 -34.13 5.24
CA GLY A 176 -0.04 -35.37 4.47
C GLY A 176 -1.47 -35.82 4.12
N THR A 177 -2.48 -34.99 4.39
CA THR A 177 -3.87 -35.26 3.96
C THR A 177 -4.19 -34.53 2.66
N GLN A 178 -5.29 -34.92 1.98
CA GLN A 178 -5.86 -34.19 0.84
C GLN A 178 -4.90 -33.99 -0.36
N ASN A 179 -4.17 -35.03 -0.77
CA ASN A 179 -3.29 -35.02 -1.94
C ASN A 179 -2.25 -33.87 -1.97
N GLY A 180 -1.76 -33.46 -0.80
CA GLY A 180 -0.78 -32.37 -0.67
C GLY A 180 -1.38 -30.96 -0.62
N LEU A 181 -2.71 -30.82 -0.70
CA LEU A 181 -3.40 -29.53 -0.52
C LEU A 181 -3.09 -28.93 0.85
N CYS A 182 -3.19 -29.75 1.90
CA CYS A 182 -2.90 -29.31 3.26
C CYS A 182 -1.43 -28.89 3.44
N ASP A 183 -0.50 -29.56 2.77
CA ASP A 183 0.93 -29.24 2.90
C ASP A 183 1.25 -27.88 2.25
N MET A 184 0.65 -27.61 1.08
CA MET A 184 0.76 -26.32 0.39
C MET A 184 0.06 -25.21 1.19
N PHE A 185 -1.13 -25.47 1.71
CA PHE A 185 -1.86 -24.51 2.52
C PHE A 185 -1.10 -24.16 3.81
N ASN A 186 -0.64 -25.17 4.56
CA ASN A 186 0.16 -24.98 5.77
C ASN A 186 1.46 -24.22 5.48
N THR A 187 2.12 -24.49 4.35
CA THR A 187 3.31 -23.75 3.91
C THR A 187 2.97 -22.29 3.63
N GLY A 188 1.88 -22.03 2.90
CA GLY A 188 1.39 -20.68 2.65
C GLY A 188 1.06 -19.92 3.94
N THR A 189 0.35 -20.55 4.87
CA THR A 189 0.04 -19.98 6.18
C THR A 189 1.30 -19.72 7.00
N ALA A 190 2.32 -20.57 6.94
CA ALA A 190 3.60 -20.34 7.62
C ALA A 190 4.32 -19.09 7.06
N PHE A 191 4.30 -18.89 5.74
CA PHE A 191 4.75 -17.63 5.13
C PHE A 191 3.88 -16.44 5.58
N GLY A 192 2.57 -16.62 5.71
CA GLY A 192 1.64 -15.59 6.20
C GLY A 192 1.95 -15.15 7.64
N VAL A 193 2.21 -16.11 8.53
CA VAL A 193 2.67 -15.84 9.91
C VAL A 193 4.01 -15.12 9.90
N SER A 194 4.96 -15.57 9.07
CA SER A 194 6.25 -14.91 8.93
C SER A 194 6.13 -13.46 8.45
N LEU A 195 5.24 -13.22 7.47
CA LEU A 195 4.91 -11.89 6.97
C LEU A 195 4.35 -11.01 8.09
N PHE A 196 3.38 -11.52 8.85
CA PHE A 196 2.79 -10.80 9.99
C PHE A 196 3.84 -10.43 11.03
N MET A 197 4.72 -11.35 11.43
CA MET A 197 5.79 -11.07 12.38
C MET A 197 6.77 -10.02 11.86
N ALA A 198 7.12 -10.08 10.58
CA ALA A 198 7.99 -9.09 9.95
C ALA A 198 7.35 -7.70 9.86
N LEU A 199 6.03 -7.63 9.63
CA LEU A 199 5.25 -6.40 9.64
C LEU A 199 5.21 -5.80 11.06
N VAL A 200 4.90 -6.60 12.07
CA VAL A 200 4.92 -6.18 13.49
C VAL A 200 6.28 -5.63 13.89
N ALA A 201 7.37 -6.34 13.57
CA ALA A 201 8.73 -5.88 13.86
C ALA A 201 9.04 -4.54 13.18
N ALA A 202 8.64 -4.37 11.92
CA ALA A 202 8.81 -3.11 11.20
C ALA A 202 7.98 -1.97 11.81
N THR A 203 6.73 -2.22 12.18
CA THR A 203 5.86 -1.23 12.83
C THR A 203 6.45 -0.79 14.17
N PHE A 204 6.88 -1.71 15.03
CA PHE A 204 7.53 -1.35 16.30
C PHE A 204 8.80 -0.54 16.07
N TRP A 205 9.65 -0.96 15.13
CA TRP A 205 10.86 -0.22 14.78
C TRP A 205 10.54 1.23 14.36
N ASP A 206 9.47 1.43 13.60
CA ASP A 206 9.05 2.75 13.16
C ASP A 206 8.50 3.61 14.29
N ILE A 207 7.70 3.03 15.19
CA ILE A 207 7.18 3.69 16.40
C ILE A 207 8.33 4.13 17.31
N PHE A 208 9.24 3.22 17.67
CA PHE A 208 10.34 3.53 18.58
C PHE A 208 11.24 4.62 18.04
N GLY A 209 11.58 4.58 16.76
CA GLY A 209 12.39 5.65 16.20
C GLY A 209 11.61 6.95 15.98
N ALA A 210 10.27 6.94 15.88
CA ALA A 210 9.46 8.15 15.81
C ALA A 210 9.41 8.83 17.19
N LEU A 211 9.22 8.05 18.25
CA LEU A 211 9.25 8.52 19.64
C LEU A 211 10.64 9.03 20.05
N GLY A 212 11.71 8.36 19.60
CA GLY A 212 13.09 8.79 19.88
C GLY A 212 13.45 10.14 19.25
N GLY A 213 12.75 10.57 18.19
CA GLY A 213 12.94 11.88 17.56
C GLY A 213 12.25 13.04 18.28
N ILE A 214 11.34 12.76 19.23
CA ILE A 214 10.63 13.78 20.02
C ILE A 214 11.44 14.15 21.27
N ARG A 215 12.38 13.29 21.70
CA ARG A 215 13.14 13.46 22.95
C ARG A 215 14.41 14.32 22.82
N ASN A 216 14.75 14.78 21.62
CA ASN A 216 15.90 15.64 21.33
C ASN A 216 15.41 16.91 20.63
#